data_AF-A0A3M1AW60-F1
#
_entry.id   AF-A0A3M1AW60-F1
#
_cell.length_a   1.000
_cell.length_b   1.000
_cell.length_c   1.000
_cell.angle_alpha   90.00
_cell.angle_beta   90.00
_cell.angle_gamma   90.00
#
_symmetry.space_group_name_H-M   'P 1'
#
loop_
_entity.id
_entity.type
_entity.pdbx_description
1 polymer ?
#
loop_
_entity_poly.entity_id
_entity_poly.type
_entity_poly.pdbx_seq_one_letter_code
_entity_poly.pdbx_strand_id
1 'polypeptide(L)'
;MKPILFEIPIPSFLPAWLGGGESLVFPSYYVMLSISFMVAIILAVRYGEKNGLNVNHVLDVCLFAIIGVLVGMRLFFVIQKWEQYLVPFRWDKFLRIFKIWEGGIVLYGGMIGGILFGLAAAFWRRMDVPKMMDVGAMPIGIGMFFTRIGCFLNGCCHGKLTLVPWGVSYPPESLLFKAHKARGWLPPDATGSLPVHPSQLYESFMGL
;
A
#
# COMPACT_ATOMS: atom_id res chain seq x y z
N MET A 1 9.32 12.85 -6.33
CA MET A 1 8.80 12.81 -4.95
C MET A 1 7.44 12.14 -4.99
N LYS A 2 6.84 11.74 -3.87
CA LYS A 2 5.49 11.14 -3.89
C LYS A 2 4.46 12.25 -4.17
N PRO A 3 3.43 12.03 -5.01
CA PRO A 3 2.44 13.06 -5.31
C PRO A 3 1.72 13.46 -4.03
N ILE A 4 1.89 14.74 -3.68
CA ILE A 4 1.42 15.36 -2.44
C ILE A 4 -0.04 15.74 -2.63
N LEU A 5 -0.92 15.22 -1.79
CA LEU A 5 -2.34 15.57 -1.83
C LEU A 5 -2.57 16.89 -1.08
N PHE A 6 -1.98 17.02 0.10
CA PHE A 6 -2.01 18.21 0.94
C PHE A 6 -0.65 18.40 1.62
N GLU A 7 -0.25 19.66 1.74
CA GLU A 7 0.92 20.10 2.47
C GLU A 7 0.44 21.05 3.56
N ILE A 8 0.61 20.66 4.83
CA ILE A 8 0.25 21.52 5.95
C ILE A 8 1.54 22.21 6.41
N PRO A 9 1.69 23.53 6.19
CA PRO A 9 2.84 24.25 6.69
C PRO A 9 2.81 24.27 8.21
N ILE A 10 3.83 23.72 8.86
CA ILE A 10 3.92 23.73 10.31
C ILE A 10 4.37 25.13 10.73
N PRO A 11 3.61 25.85 11.57
CA PRO A 11 3.96 27.21 11.94
C PRO A 11 5.31 27.23 12.67
N SER A 12 6.16 28.19 12.30
CA SER A 12 7.56 28.30 12.71
C SER A 12 7.79 28.55 14.21
N PHE A 13 6.72 28.82 14.98
CA PHE A 13 6.81 28.94 16.43
C PHE A 13 6.94 27.59 17.14
N LEU A 14 6.66 26.48 16.44
CA LEU A 14 6.82 25.15 17.00
C LEU A 14 8.30 24.78 17.13
N PRO A 15 8.69 24.01 18.17
CA PRO A 15 10.05 23.53 18.31
C PRO A 15 10.47 22.68 17.10
N ALA A 16 11.76 22.73 16.73
CA ALA A 16 12.31 21.95 15.61
C ALA A 16 12.08 20.43 15.75
N TRP A 17 12.03 19.90 16.98
CA TRP A 17 11.73 18.48 17.24
C TRP A 17 10.26 18.08 16.96
N LEU A 18 9.36 19.06 16.81
CA LEU A 18 7.98 18.90 16.37
C LEU A 18 7.80 19.24 14.88
N GLY A 19 8.89 19.50 14.15
CA GLY A 19 8.85 19.89 12.74
C GLY A 19 8.53 21.37 12.52
N GLY A 20 8.76 22.25 13.50
CA GLY A 20 8.57 23.68 13.31
C GLY A 20 9.37 24.23 12.11
N GLY A 21 8.67 24.77 11.12
CA GLY A 21 9.26 25.25 9.87
C GLY A 21 9.37 24.21 8.74
N GLU A 22 9.05 22.95 8.98
CA GLU A 22 8.91 21.92 7.94
C GLU A 22 7.47 21.84 7.43
N SER A 23 7.30 21.29 6.23
CA SER A 23 5.97 21.05 5.67
C SER A 23 5.57 19.58 5.80
N LEU A 24 4.42 19.34 6.42
CA LEU A 24 3.94 17.99 6.63
C LEU A 24 3.25 17.52 5.35
N VAL A 25 3.96 16.67 4.62
CA VAL A 25 3.54 16.15 3.31
C VAL A 25 2.66 14.92 3.51
N PHE A 26 1.44 14.95 2.94
CA PHE A 26 0.56 13.78 2.87
C PHE A 26 0.53 13.22 1.44
N PRO A 27 1.28 12.14 1.16
CA PRO A 27 1.20 11.48 -0.13
C PRO A 27 -0.21 10.91 -0.38
N SER A 28 -0.74 11.21 -1.56
CA SER A 28 -2.03 10.70 -2.05
C SER A 28 -2.18 9.18 -1.90
N TYR A 29 -1.09 8.43 -2.13
CA TYR A 29 -1.05 6.98 -1.93
C TYR A 29 -1.46 6.54 -0.52
N TYR A 30 -0.90 7.16 0.52
CA TYR A 30 -1.18 6.77 1.90
C TYR A 30 -2.60 7.17 2.31
N VAL A 31 -3.09 8.30 1.83
CA VAL A 31 -4.48 8.72 2.05
C VAL A 31 -5.44 7.69 1.47
N MET A 32 -5.24 7.28 0.21
CA MET A 32 -6.07 6.26 -0.44
C MET A 32 -5.96 4.90 0.24
N LEU A 33 -4.77 4.54 0.73
CA LEU A 33 -4.56 3.30 1.49
C LEU A 33 -5.30 3.32 2.84
N SER A 34 -5.29 4.45 3.55
CA SER A 34 -6.06 4.61 4.79
C SER A 34 -7.57 4.52 4.53
N ILE A 35 -8.06 5.15 3.46
CA ILE A 35 -9.46 5.03 3.03
C ILE A 35 -9.80 3.56 2.70
N SER A 36 -8.92 2.87 1.98
CA SER A 36 -9.08 1.44 1.67
C SER A 36 -9.30 0.60 2.94
N PHE A 37 -8.42 0.71 3.93
CA PHE A 37 -8.56 -0.03 5.19
C PHE A 37 -9.83 0.37 5.95
N MET A 38 -10.13 1.66 6.03
CA MET A 38 -11.31 2.14 6.74
C MET A 38 -12.61 1.60 6.12
N VAL A 39 -12.75 1.69 4.80
CA VAL A 39 -13.93 1.17 4.08
C VAL A 39 -14.01 -0.35 4.22
N ALA A 40 -12.89 -1.07 4.07
CA ALA A 40 -12.86 -2.52 4.22
C ALA A 40 -13.30 -2.97 5.62
N ILE A 41 -12.83 -2.31 6.69
CA ILE A 41 -13.24 -2.65 8.06
C ILE A 41 -14.73 -2.38 8.28
N ILE A 42 -15.24 -1.22 7.85
CA ILE A 42 -16.65 -0.87 7.99
C ILE A 42 -17.55 -1.89 7.29
N LEU A 43 -17.18 -2.30 6.08
CA LEU A 43 -17.92 -3.29 5.32
C LEU A 43 -17.81 -4.69 5.92
N ALA A 44 -16.62 -5.10 6.38
CA ALA A 44 -16.43 -6.39 7.05
C ALA A 44 -17.29 -6.50 8.31
N VAL A 45 -17.35 -5.45 9.12
CA VAL A 45 -18.20 -5.40 10.32
C VAL A 45 -19.68 -5.47 9.95
N ARG A 46 -20.14 -4.63 9.02
CA ARG A 46 -21.55 -4.59 8.59
C ARG A 46 -22.00 -5.92 7.99
N TYR A 47 -21.18 -6.50 7.12
CA TYR A 47 -21.51 -7.76 6.47
C TYR A 47 -21.36 -8.94 7.44
N GLY A 48 -20.39 -8.90 8.35
CA GLY A 48 -20.24 -9.86 9.43
C GLY A 48 -21.45 -9.88 10.36
N GLU A 49 -21.91 -8.72 10.81
CA GLU A 49 -23.11 -8.57 11.63
C GLU A 49 -24.36 -9.13 10.92
N LYS A 50 -24.56 -8.78 9.65
CA LYS A 50 -25.67 -9.30 8.82
C LYS A 50 -25.64 -10.83 8.70
N ASN A 51 -24.46 -11.43 8.72
CA ASN A 51 -24.28 -12.87 8.67
C ASN A 51 -24.23 -13.53 10.07
N GLY A 52 -24.50 -12.79 11.15
CA GLY A 52 -24.53 -13.33 12.52
C GLY A 52 -23.15 -13.62 13.13
N LEU A 53 -22.09 -12.99 12.61
CA LEU A 53 -20.77 -13.01 13.26
C LEU A 53 -20.71 -11.94 14.35
N ASN A 54 -19.96 -12.23 15.42
CA ASN A 54 -19.74 -11.26 16.48
C ASN A 54 -18.84 -10.12 15.98
N VAL A 55 -19.34 -8.88 16.06
CA VAL A 55 -18.65 -7.66 15.61
C VAL A 55 -17.26 -7.50 16.23
N ASN A 56 -17.11 -7.78 17.53
CA ASN A 56 -15.81 -7.66 18.20
C ASN A 56 -14.80 -8.66 17.63
N HIS A 57 -15.24 -9.88 17.33
CA HIS A 57 -14.35 -10.88 16.75
C HIS A 57 -13.97 -10.52 15.31
N VAL A 58 -14.89 -9.96 14.52
CA VAL A 58 -14.59 -9.46 13.16
C VAL A 58 -13.56 -8.33 13.23
N LEU A 59 -13.73 -7.39 14.17
CA LEU A 59 -12.77 -6.31 14.39
C LEU A 59 -11.39 -6.85 14.79
N ASP A 60 -11.33 -7.83 15.69
CA ASP A 60 -10.06 -8.47 16.05
C ASP A 60 -9.39 -9.06 14.82
N VAL A 61 -10.12 -9.83 14.00
CA VAL A 61 -9.58 -10.42 12.76
C VAL A 61 -9.03 -9.32 11.83
N CYS A 62 -9.76 -8.23 11.63
CA CYS A 62 -9.29 -7.11 10.82
C CYS A 62 -8.00 -6.48 11.37
N LEU A 63 -7.92 -6.26 12.69
CA LEU A 63 -6.74 -5.67 13.33
C LEU A 63 -5.52 -6.59 13.23
N PHE A 64 -5.69 -7.88 13.51
CA PHE A 64 -4.64 -8.88 13.37
C PHE A 64 -4.20 -9.01 11.91
N ALA A 65 -5.13 -8.97 10.94
CA ALA A 65 -4.78 -8.97 9.52
C ALA A 65 -3.92 -7.76 9.14
N ILE A 66 -4.24 -6.56 9.62
CA ILE A 66 -3.42 -5.35 9.37
C ILE A 66 -2.00 -5.52 9.95
N ILE A 67 -1.88 -6.03 11.17
CA ILE A 67 -0.58 -6.34 11.78
C ILE A 67 0.18 -7.37 10.92
N GLY A 68 -0.51 -8.42 10.48
CA GLY A 68 0.04 -9.44 9.59
C GLY A 68 0.52 -8.85 8.26
N VAL A 69 -0.20 -7.90 7.67
CA VAL A 69 0.23 -7.21 6.45
C VAL A 69 1.54 -6.47 6.70
N LEU A 70 1.64 -5.70 7.78
CA LEU A 70 2.84 -4.91 8.11
C LEU A 70 4.06 -5.79 8.41
N VAL A 71 3.86 -6.88 9.16
CA VAL A 71 4.92 -7.84 9.48
C VAL A 71 5.34 -8.62 8.25
N GLY A 72 4.37 -9.17 7.51
CA GLY A 72 4.61 -10.00 6.34
C GLY A 72 5.29 -9.24 5.21
N MET A 73 4.86 -8.00 4.93
CA MET A 73 5.46 -7.20 3.87
C MET A 73 6.92 -6.85 4.14
N ARG A 74 7.30 -6.73 5.43
CA ARG A 74 8.68 -6.49 5.84
C ARG A 74 9.51 -7.76 5.83
N LEU A 75 8.98 -8.84 6.39
CA LEU A 75 9.67 -10.13 6.44
C LEU A 75 10.01 -10.63 5.03
N PHE A 76 9.06 -10.54 4.11
CA PHE A 76 9.26 -10.97 2.73
C PHE A 76 10.27 -10.10 1.97
N PHE A 77 10.30 -8.78 2.25
CA PHE A 77 11.33 -7.90 1.69
C PHE A 77 12.74 -8.30 2.14
N VAL A 78 12.89 -8.64 3.42
CA VAL A 78 14.17 -9.07 4.00
C VAL A 78 14.61 -10.41 3.41
N ILE A 79 13.68 -11.34 3.22
CA ILE A 79 13.93 -12.62 2.54
C ILE A 79 14.38 -12.39 1.09
N GLN A 80 13.73 -11.48 0.34
CA GLN A 80 14.13 -11.20 -1.03
C GLN A 80 15.50 -10.52 -1.12
N LYS A 81 15.90 -9.75 -0.11
CA LYS A 81 17.21 -9.09 -0.03
C LYS A 81 18.16 -9.79 0.95
N TRP A 82 17.99 -11.10 1.13
CA TRP A 82 18.72 -11.89 2.14
C TRP A 82 20.23 -11.68 2.07
N GLU A 83 20.81 -11.74 0.87
CA GLU A 83 22.25 -11.55 0.64
C GLU A 83 22.74 -10.16 1.07
N GLN A 84 21.95 -9.10 0.86
CA GLN A 84 22.37 -7.72 1.19
C GLN A 84 22.33 -7.46 2.70
N TYR A 85 21.43 -8.11 3.43
CA TYR A 85 21.21 -7.89 4.86
C TYR A 85 21.98 -8.87 5.77
N LEU A 86 22.18 -10.12 5.35
CA LEU A 86 22.66 -11.18 6.23
C LEU A 86 24.03 -11.74 5.85
N VAL A 87 24.55 -11.44 4.66
CA VAL A 87 25.86 -11.94 4.21
C VAL A 87 26.80 -10.77 3.88
N PRO A 88 27.94 -10.61 4.58
CA PRO A 88 28.29 -11.19 5.88
C PRO A 88 27.41 -10.66 7.03
N PHE A 89 27.21 -11.48 8.06
CA PHE A 89 26.37 -11.14 9.21
C PHE A 89 26.99 -9.98 10.01
N ARG A 90 26.27 -8.86 10.11
CA ARG A 90 26.60 -7.70 10.95
C ARG A 90 25.40 -7.28 11.77
N TRP A 91 25.61 -7.01 13.07
CA TRP A 91 24.57 -6.54 13.98
C TRP A 91 23.90 -5.26 13.48
N ASP A 92 24.67 -4.33 12.90
CA ASP A 92 24.15 -3.07 12.35
C ASP A 92 23.19 -3.29 11.19
N LYS A 93 23.41 -4.33 10.37
CA LYS A 93 22.53 -4.69 9.25
C LYS A 93 21.26 -5.40 9.74
N PHE A 94 21.37 -6.22 10.78
CA PHE A 94 20.22 -6.89 11.38
C PHE A 94 19.23 -5.88 11.99
N LEU A 95 19.70 -4.84 12.67
CA LEU A 95 18.83 -3.78 13.20
C LEU A 95 18.09 -3.00 12.10
N ARG A 96 18.62 -2.95 10.86
CA ARG A 96 17.92 -2.34 9.71
C ARG A 96 16.69 -3.14 9.27
N ILE A 97 16.55 -4.41 9.67
CA ILE A 97 15.35 -5.21 9.43
C ILE A 97 14.11 -4.54 10.06
N PHE A 98 14.26 -3.92 11.23
CA PHE A 98 13.16 -3.25 11.94
C PHE A 98 12.90 -1.81 11.48
N LYS A 99 13.75 -1.25 10.61
CA LYS A 99 13.57 0.11 10.10
C LYS A 99 12.54 0.15 8.96
N ILE A 100 11.26 0.04 9.32
CA ILE A 100 10.12 0.04 8.40
C ILE A 100 10.05 1.38 7.62
N TRP A 101 10.54 2.46 8.22
CA TRP A 101 10.61 3.81 7.66
C TRP A 101 11.66 4.02 6.56
N GLU A 102 12.67 3.15 6.43
CA GLU A 102 13.66 3.23 5.33
C GLU A 102 13.06 2.77 3.97
N GLY A 103 11.79 2.36 3.94
CA GLY A 103 11.14 1.79 2.76
C GLY A 103 11.51 0.31 2.56
N GLY A 104 11.02 -0.27 1.45
CA GLY A 104 11.21 -1.69 1.16
C GLY A 104 10.05 -2.55 1.67
N ILE A 105 8.97 -2.52 0.89
CA ILE A 105 7.69 -3.16 1.20
C ILE A 105 7.34 -4.05 0.02
N VAL A 106 7.12 -5.34 0.27
CA VAL A 106 6.70 -6.28 -0.78
C VAL A 106 5.23 -6.63 -0.58
N LEU A 107 4.41 -6.34 -1.60
CA LEU A 107 2.97 -6.59 -1.58
C LEU A 107 2.62 -8.05 -1.27
N TYR A 108 3.32 -9.00 -1.92
CA TYR A 108 3.10 -10.44 -1.72
C TYR A 108 3.28 -10.86 -0.26
N GLY A 109 4.30 -10.32 0.40
CA GLY A 109 4.53 -10.55 1.82
C GLY A 109 3.39 -10.05 2.70
N GLY A 110 2.85 -8.87 2.37
CA GLY A 110 1.71 -8.30 3.07
C GLY A 110 0.44 -9.14 2.90
N MET A 111 0.17 -9.60 1.68
CA MET A 111 -1.00 -10.46 1.40
C MET A 111 -0.93 -11.78 2.17
N ILE A 112 0.22 -12.47 2.13
CA ILE A 112 0.41 -13.73 2.87
C ILE A 112 0.31 -13.49 4.37
N GLY A 113 0.99 -12.47 4.89
CA GLY A 113 0.96 -12.15 6.31
C GLY A 113 -0.43 -11.78 6.81
N GLY A 114 -1.18 -10.99 6.04
CA GLY A 114 -2.56 -10.61 6.37
C GLY A 114 -3.50 -11.80 6.43
N ILE A 115 -3.42 -12.71 5.45
CA ILE A 115 -4.22 -13.95 5.44
C ILE A 115 -3.86 -14.83 6.64
N LEU A 116 -2.58 -15.08 6.88
CA LEU A 116 -2.15 -15.95 7.98
C LEU A 116 -2.57 -15.42 9.35
N PHE A 117 -2.38 -14.12 9.61
CA PHE A 117 -2.77 -13.52 10.89
C PHE A 117 -4.29 -13.39 11.03
N GLY A 118 -5.00 -13.08 9.94
CA GLY A 118 -6.47 -13.04 9.95
C GLY A 118 -7.06 -14.43 10.25
N LEU A 119 -6.55 -15.48 9.61
CA LEU A 119 -6.96 -16.86 9.86
C LEU A 119 -6.60 -17.30 11.28
N ALA A 120 -5.40 -16.96 11.77
CA ALA A 120 -5.00 -17.26 13.14
C ALA A 120 -5.91 -16.58 14.17
N ALA A 121 -6.30 -15.33 13.95
CA ALA A 121 -7.24 -14.61 14.81
C ALA A 121 -8.65 -15.22 14.76
N ALA A 122 -9.14 -15.58 13.56
CA ALA A 122 -10.43 -16.23 13.41
C ALA A 122 -10.47 -17.58 14.14
N PHE A 123 -9.39 -18.36 14.04
CA PHE A 123 -9.23 -19.64 14.75
C PHE A 123 -9.15 -19.43 16.27
N TRP A 124 -8.37 -18.47 16.74
CA TRP A 124 -8.25 -18.15 18.17
C TRP A 124 -9.57 -17.70 18.79
N ARG A 125 -10.37 -16.93 18.03
CA ARG A 125 -11.74 -16.51 18.41
C ARG A 125 -12.81 -17.58 18.17
N ARG A 126 -12.42 -18.80 17.74
CA ARG A 126 -13.32 -19.93 17.46
C ARG A 126 -14.46 -19.57 16.50
N MET A 127 -14.16 -18.75 15.50
CA MET A 127 -15.10 -18.36 14.47
C MET A 127 -15.23 -19.46 13.41
N ASP A 128 -16.36 -19.46 12.70
CA ASP A 128 -16.52 -20.22 11.46
C ASP A 128 -15.63 -19.59 10.37
N VAL A 129 -14.47 -20.20 10.12
CA VAL A 129 -13.43 -19.66 9.23
C VAL A 129 -13.93 -19.54 7.78
N PRO A 130 -14.55 -20.55 7.16
CA PRO A 130 -15.17 -20.40 5.84
C PRO A 130 -16.11 -19.21 5.75
N LYS A 131 -17.02 -19.08 6.73
CA LYS A 131 -17.98 -17.98 6.77
C LYS A 131 -17.30 -16.62 6.94
N MET A 132 -16.24 -16.55 7.73
CA MET A 132 -15.44 -15.32 7.88
C MET A 132 -14.69 -14.96 6.59
N MET A 133 -14.18 -15.96 5.85
CA MET A 133 -13.53 -15.74 4.56
C MET A 133 -14.52 -15.23 3.51
N ASP A 134 -15.73 -15.81 3.46
CA ASP A 134 -16.81 -15.35 2.59
C ASP A 134 -17.21 -13.90 2.92
N VAL A 135 -17.30 -13.58 4.22
CA VAL A 135 -17.58 -12.22 4.68
C VAL A 135 -16.46 -11.24 4.32
N GLY A 136 -15.21 -11.69 4.35
CA GLY A 136 -14.03 -10.88 4.05
C GLY A 136 -13.79 -10.65 2.55
N ALA A 137 -14.31 -11.50 1.68
CA ALA A 137 -14.04 -11.45 0.23
C ALA A 137 -14.44 -10.11 -0.41
N MET A 138 -15.67 -9.64 -0.17
CA MET A 138 -16.17 -8.38 -0.72
C MET A 138 -15.41 -7.14 -0.16
N PRO A 139 -15.21 -6.99 1.16
CA PRO A 139 -14.37 -5.92 1.71
C PRO A 139 -12.96 -5.86 1.12
N ILE A 140 -12.33 -7.01 0.88
CA ILE A 140 -10.98 -7.09 0.27
C ILE A 140 -11.01 -6.56 -1.17
N GLY A 141 -12.01 -6.94 -1.97
CA GLY A 141 -12.18 -6.42 -3.33
C GLY A 141 -12.32 -4.90 -3.38
N ILE A 142 -13.17 -4.34 -2.52
CA ILE A 142 -13.37 -2.89 -2.41
C ILE A 142 -12.10 -2.19 -1.89
N GLY A 143 -11.37 -2.79 -0.94
CA GLY A 143 -10.07 -2.27 -0.51
C GLY A 143 -9.04 -2.23 -1.66
N MET A 144 -9.02 -3.27 -2.50
CA MET A 144 -8.16 -3.31 -3.69
C MET A 144 -8.51 -2.22 -4.70
N PHE A 145 -9.78 -1.90 -4.88
CA PHE A 145 -10.22 -0.78 -5.72
C PHE A 145 -9.56 0.54 -5.30
N PHE A 146 -9.67 0.91 -4.01
CA PHE A 146 -9.07 2.14 -3.48
C PHE A 146 -7.53 2.11 -3.52
N THR A 147 -6.94 0.95 -3.23
CA THR A 147 -5.48 0.77 -3.28
C THR A 147 -4.94 0.98 -4.70
N ARG A 148 -5.63 0.46 -5.72
CA ARG A 148 -5.23 0.63 -7.12
C ARG A 148 -5.39 2.06 -7.62
N ILE A 149 -6.40 2.79 -7.15
CA ILE A 149 -6.49 4.24 -7.38
C ILE A 149 -5.30 4.96 -6.73
N GLY A 150 -4.91 4.58 -5.51
CA GLY A 150 -3.67 5.08 -4.88
C GLY A 150 -2.43 4.83 -5.73
N CYS A 151 -2.29 3.63 -6.33
CA CYS A 151 -1.19 3.30 -7.24
C CYS A 151 -1.20 4.17 -8.51
N PHE A 152 -2.39 4.43 -9.07
CA PHE A 152 -2.57 5.35 -10.19
C PHE A 152 -2.08 6.75 -9.82
N LEU A 153 -2.54 7.32 -8.69
CA LEU A 153 -2.10 8.65 -8.27
C LEU A 153 -0.58 8.71 -8.03
N ASN A 154 0.01 7.63 -7.50
CA ASN A 154 1.46 7.53 -7.26
C ASN A 154 2.30 7.31 -8.53
N GLY A 155 1.67 6.92 -9.64
CA GLY A 155 2.36 6.56 -10.89
C GLY A 155 3.21 5.29 -10.78
N CYS A 156 2.79 4.33 -9.95
CA CYS A 156 3.42 3.01 -9.84
C CYS A 156 2.52 1.90 -10.39
N CYS A 157 3.11 0.75 -10.74
CA CYS A 157 2.37 -0.42 -11.27
C CYS A 157 1.60 -0.14 -12.58
N HIS A 158 2.17 0.71 -13.45
CA HIS A 158 1.58 1.06 -14.74
C HIS A 158 1.74 -0.04 -15.78
N GLY A 159 0.96 0.07 -16.86
CA GLY A 159 1.00 -0.85 -17.98
C GLY A 159 2.16 -0.56 -18.94
N LYS A 160 2.07 -1.17 -20.12
CA LYS A 160 3.01 -0.96 -21.22
C LYS A 160 2.80 0.41 -21.88
N LEU A 161 3.83 0.87 -22.59
CA LEU A 161 3.75 2.03 -23.48
C LEU A 161 2.62 1.84 -24.48
N THR A 162 1.90 2.92 -24.77
CA THR A 162 0.73 2.85 -25.63
C THR A 162 0.54 4.13 -26.43
N LEU A 163 -0.16 4.01 -27.54
CA LEU A 163 -0.55 5.11 -28.41
C LEU A 163 -2.08 5.33 -28.43
N VAL A 164 -2.82 4.60 -27.59
CA VAL A 164 -4.28 4.77 -27.48
C VAL A 164 -4.61 6.15 -26.91
N PRO A 165 -5.75 6.75 -27.29
CA PRO A 165 -6.08 8.14 -26.92
C PRO A 165 -6.31 8.35 -25.42
N TRP A 166 -6.54 7.28 -24.65
CA TRP A 166 -6.67 7.32 -23.18
C TRP A 166 -5.39 6.90 -22.44
N GLY A 167 -4.25 6.87 -23.13
CA GLY A 167 -2.94 6.68 -22.50
C GLY A 167 -2.64 7.81 -21.52
N VAL A 168 -2.06 7.48 -20.36
CA VAL A 168 -1.77 8.46 -19.31
C VAL A 168 -0.28 8.74 -19.24
N SER A 169 0.09 10.02 -19.25
CA SER A 169 1.44 10.52 -18.99
C SER A 169 1.54 11.08 -17.58
N TYR A 170 2.67 10.83 -16.92
CA TYR A 170 2.91 11.21 -15.54
C TYR A 170 3.93 12.36 -15.45
N PRO A 171 3.81 13.24 -14.45
CA PRO A 171 4.69 14.41 -14.32
C PRO A 171 6.15 14.02 -13.99
N PRO A 172 7.11 14.95 -14.13
CA PRO A 172 8.55 14.71 -13.94
C PRO A 172 8.94 14.12 -12.58
N GLU A 173 8.12 14.38 -11.56
CA GLU A 173 8.35 13.90 -10.20
C GLU A 173 7.93 12.46 -9.95
N SER A 174 7.14 11.87 -10.87
CA SER A 174 6.59 10.53 -10.75
C SER A 174 7.65 9.44 -10.86
N LEU A 175 7.36 8.27 -10.28
CA LEU A 175 8.23 7.09 -10.37
C LEU A 175 8.45 6.65 -11.83
N LEU A 176 7.38 6.70 -12.63
CA LEU A 176 7.45 6.33 -14.04
C LEU A 176 8.33 7.28 -14.85
N PHE A 177 8.20 8.59 -14.66
CA PHE A 177 9.06 9.54 -15.36
C PHE A 177 10.54 9.29 -15.04
N LYS A 178 10.87 9.10 -13.76
CA LYS A 178 12.24 8.79 -13.34
C LYS A 178 12.75 7.49 -13.95
N ALA A 179 11.89 6.47 -14.07
CA ALA A 179 12.23 5.21 -14.72
C ALA A 179 12.48 5.38 -16.23
N HIS A 180 11.63 6.13 -16.95
CA HIS A 180 11.84 6.42 -18.36
C HIS A 180 13.08 7.28 -18.61
N LYS A 181 13.35 8.26 -17.74
CA LYS A 181 14.56 9.10 -17.81
C LYS A 181 15.83 8.28 -17.57
N ALA A 182 15.82 7.40 -16.57
CA ALA A 182 16.94 6.50 -16.28
C ALA A 182 17.25 5.52 -17.42
N ARG A 183 16.25 5.21 -18.27
CA ARG A 183 16.40 4.37 -19.46
C ARG A 183 16.78 5.14 -20.72
N GLY A 184 16.90 6.48 -20.65
CA GLY A 184 17.21 7.32 -21.80
C GLY A 184 16.08 7.44 -22.82
N TRP A 185 14.83 7.15 -22.42
CA TRP A 185 13.67 7.18 -23.33
C TRP A 185 13.03 8.57 -23.46
N LEU A 186 13.44 9.51 -22.62
CA LEU A 186 12.89 10.85 -22.58
C LEU A 186 13.91 11.86 -23.11
N PRO A 187 13.49 12.80 -23.98
CA PRO A 187 14.35 13.92 -24.36
C PRO A 187 14.61 14.86 -23.16
N PRO A 188 15.66 15.69 -23.20
CA PRO A 188 16.09 16.52 -22.06
C PRO A 188 15.03 17.52 -21.56
N ASP A 189 14.15 17.94 -22.46
CA ASP A 189 13.07 18.92 -22.28
C ASP A 189 11.70 18.27 -22.00
N ALA A 190 11.66 16.95 -21.77
CA ALA A 190 10.41 16.24 -21.53
C ALA A 190 9.67 16.76 -20.27
N THR A 191 8.44 17.24 -20.48
CA THR A 191 7.54 17.74 -19.43
C THR A 191 6.69 16.64 -18.79
N GLY A 192 6.77 15.41 -19.30
CA GLY A 192 6.02 14.25 -18.79
C GLY A 192 6.55 12.93 -19.30
N SER A 193 6.08 11.83 -18.71
CA SER A 193 6.47 10.49 -19.14
C SER A 193 5.84 10.15 -20.49
N LEU A 194 6.44 9.21 -21.23
CA LEU A 194 5.75 8.58 -22.35
C LEU A 194 4.40 7.99 -21.89
N PRO A 195 3.37 8.03 -22.74
CA PRO A 195 2.04 7.54 -22.42
C PRO A 195 2.06 6.02 -22.19
N VAL A 196 1.41 5.59 -21.12
CA VAL A 196 1.26 4.18 -20.74
C VAL A 196 -0.20 3.84 -20.54
N HIS A 197 -0.53 2.55 -20.68
CA HIS A 197 -1.85 2.07 -20.28
C HIS A 197 -2.04 2.27 -18.76
N PRO A 198 -3.14 2.91 -18.33
CA PRO A 198 -3.49 3.01 -16.91
C PRO A 198 -4.06 1.68 -16.40
N SER A 199 -3.25 0.63 -16.42
CA SER A 199 -3.63 -0.73 -15.98
C SER A 199 -4.20 -0.75 -14.57
N GLN A 200 -3.75 0.16 -13.72
CA GLN A 200 -4.26 0.30 -12.35
C GLN A 200 -5.75 0.65 -12.33
N LEU A 201 -6.23 1.50 -13.25
CA LEU A 201 -7.64 1.83 -13.36
C LEU A 201 -8.42 0.62 -13.88
N TYR A 202 -7.89 -0.10 -14.88
CA TYR A 202 -8.52 -1.32 -15.35
C TYR A 202 -8.66 -2.35 -14.22
N GLU A 203 -7.60 -2.55 -13.43
CA GLU A 203 -7.59 -3.45 -12.29
C GLU A 203 -8.52 -3.00 -11.16
N SER A 204 -8.64 -1.69 -10.91
CA SER A 204 -9.63 -1.15 -9.96
C SER A 204 -11.04 -1.62 -10.33
N PHE A 205 -11.42 -1.51 -11.60
CA PHE A 205 -12.78 -1.85 -12.04
C PHE A 205 -13.00 -3.34 -12.29
N MET A 206 -11.95 -4.13 -12.56
CA MET A 206 -12.07 -5.59 -12.73
C MET A 206 -12.28 -6.35 -11.42
N GLY A 207 -12.01 -5.73 -10.27
CA GLY A 207 -12.14 -6.34 -8.94
C GLY A 207 -13.44 -6.04 -8.19
N LEU A 208 -14.37 -5.30 -8.81
CA LEU A 208 -15.72 -5.00 -8.32
C LEU A 208 -16.75 -5.88 -9.05
#